data_AF-A0A8T9B7P7-F1
#
_entry.id   AF-A0A8T9B7P7-F1
#
_cell.length_a   1.000
_cell.length_b   1.000
_cell.length_c   1.000
_cell.angle_alpha   90.00
_cell.angle_beta   90.00
_cell.angle_gamma   90.00
#
_symmetry.space_group_name_H-M   'P 1'
#
loop_
_entity.id
_entity.type
_entity.pdbx_description
1 polymer ?
#
loop_
_entity_poly.entity_id
_entity_poly.type
_entity_poly.pdbx_seq_one_letter_code
_entity_poly.pdbx_strand_id
1 'polypeptide(L)'
;MLLDEDPATLIHHTIGNFNITPDKLAVSRINESLSTLQQARELRVREADSALKKLSRTLTTLNNHHNETLSSHSSTAHASEIATLDTQKFRIAKTANDLEIESERLSSQLADLQSRLQELEQQGVEGGDNVRRGLVDDEIGLKLKVYRGLGIDIERDSEGGEYNKAIVRNGKLGDVHIVNMDGKFSRFFYANYFWNTL
;
A
#
# COMPACT_ATOMS: atom_id res chain seq x y z
N MET A 1 -10.44 -104.57 -77.39
CA MET A 1 -10.25 -103.12 -77.54
C MET A 1 -10.41 -102.54 -76.14
N LEU A 2 -9.33 -102.06 -75.51
CA LEU A 2 -9.24 -101.83 -74.06
C LEU A 2 -9.79 -100.46 -73.61
N LEU A 3 -10.52 -99.76 -74.48
CA LEU A 3 -11.12 -98.45 -74.22
C LEU A 3 -12.54 -98.46 -74.82
N ASP A 4 -13.55 -98.25 -73.97
CA ASP A 4 -14.98 -98.25 -74.35
C ASP A 4 -15.42 -96.96 -75.09
N GLU A 5 -14.58 -95.92 -75.11
CA GLU A 5 -14.82 -94.68 -75.85
C GLU A 5 -13.73 -94.41 -76.88
N ASP A 6 -14.12 -93.85 -78.03
CA ASP A 6 -13.20 -93.41 -79.07
C ASP A 6 -12.31 -92.28 -78.53
N PRO A 7 -10.97 -92.43 -78.51
CA PRO A 7 -10.05 -91.45 -77.92
C PRO A 7 -10.20 -90.04 -78.50
N ALA A 8 -10.67 -89.89 -79.75
CA ALA A 8 -10.96 -88.58 -80.33
C ALA A 8 -12.05 -87.83 -79.56
N THR A 9 -13.06 -88.54 -79.05
CA THR A 9 -14.17 -87.95 -78.27
C THR A 9 -13.69 -87.41 -76.92
N LEU A 10 -12.80 -88.14 -76.25
CA LEU A 10 -12.20 -87.71 -74.99
C LEU A 10 -11.29 -86.47 -75.18
N ILE A 11 -10.53 -86.43 -76.29
CA ILE A 11 -9.72 -85.27 -76.66
C ILE A 11 -10.61 -84.05 -76.94
N HIS A 12 -11.71 -84.21 -77.68
CA HIS A 12 -12.64 -83.11 -77.93
C HIS A 12 -13.34 -82.63 -76.65
N HIS A 13 -13.74 -83.54 -75.76
CA HIS A 13 -14.34 -83.19 -74.47
C HIS A 13 -13.37 -82.46 -73.54
N THR A 14 -12.10 -82.88 -73.50
CA THR A 14 -11.06 -82.20 -72.72
C THR A 14 -10.73 -80.82 -73.28
N ILE A 15 -10.68 -80.65 -74.60
CA ILE A 15 -10.50 -79.33 -75.25
C ILE A 15 -11.70 -78.41 -74.96
N GLY A 16 -12.92 -78.93 -75.08
CA GLY A 16 -14.15 -78.15 -74.84
C GLY A 16 -14.31 -77.70 -73.39
N ASN A 17 -13.87 -78.53 -72.43
CA ASN A 17 -13.93 -78.20 -71.01
C ASN A 17 -12.74 -77.36 -70.51
N PHE A 18 -11.68 -77.21 -71.32
CA PHE A 18 -10.53 -76.39 -70.97
C PHE A 18 -10.82 -74.90 -71.19
N ASN A 19 -11.49 -74.29 -70.21
CA ASN A 19 -11.90 -72.90 -70.30
C ASN A 19 -10.79 -71.93 -69.86
N ILE A 20 -10.08 -71.35 -70.84
CA ILE A 20 -8.95 -70.43 -70.61
C ILE A 20 -9.41 -69.01 -70.22
N THR A 21 -10.64 -68.64 -70.59
CA THR A 21 -11.19 -67.30 -70.37
C THR A 21 -11.27 -66.88 -68.89
N PRO A 22 -11.85 -67.70 -67.96
CA PRO A 22 -11.90 -67.33 -66.55
C PRO A 22 -10.53 -67.16 -65.92
N ASP A 23 -9.54 -67.97 -66.31
CA ASP A 23 -8.17 -67.87 -65.83
C ASP A 23 -7.50 -66.59 -66.31
N LYS A 24 -7.69 -66.23 -67.60
CA LYS A 24 -7.22 -64.94 -68.13
C LYS A 24 -7.84 -63.76 -67.39
N LEU A 25 -9.12 -63.82 -67.07
CA LEU A 25 -9.82 -62.80 -66.27
C LEU A 25 -9.30 -62.76 -64.82
N ALA A 26 -9.00 -63.93 -64.22
CA ALA A 26 -8.40 -64.00 -62.89
C ALA A 26 -7.02 -63.33 -62.87
N VAL A 27 -6.17 -63.61 -63.87
CA VAL A 27 -4.84 -62.96 -64.01
C VAL A 27 -4.98 -61.45 -64.17
N SER A 28 -5.94 -60.97 -64.98
CA SER A 28 -6.21 -59.53 -65.12
C SER A 28 -6.59 -58.89 -63.78
N ARG A 29 -7.51 -59.51 -63.03
CA ARG A 29 -7.91 -59.02 -61.69
C ARG A 29 -6.76 -59.03 -60.69
N ILE A 30 -5.88 -60.03 -60.74
CA ILE A 30 -4.70 -60.10 -59.88
C ILE A 30 -3.75 -58.94 -60.21
N ASN A 31 -3.51 -58.65 -61.50
CA ASN A 31 -2.65 -57.53 -61.90
C ASN A 31 -3.22 -56.17 -61.48
N GLU A 32 -4.53 -55.97 -61.61
CA GLU A 32 -5.20 -54.77 -61.11
C GLU A 32 -5.06 -54.64 -59.58
N SER A 33 -5.26 -55.74 -58.85
CA SER A 33 -5.09 -55.78 -57.39
C SER A 33 -3.65 -55.49 -56.98
N LEU A 34 -2.67 -55.99 -57.75
CA LEU A 34 -1.25 -55.75 -57.50
C LEU A 34 -0.86 -54.30 -57.78
N SER A 35 -1.40 -53.70 -58.85
CA SER A 35 -1.20 -52.28 -59.17
C SER A 35 -1.78 -51.36 -58.09
N THR A 36 -3.00 -51.63 -57.63
CA THR A 36 -3.63 -50.84 -56.55
C THR A 36 -2.87 -50.98 -55.23
N LEU A 37 -2.41 -52.20 -54.90
CA LEU A 37 -1.59 -52.46 -53.72
C LEU A 37 -0.24 -51.74 -53.79
N GLN A 38 0.40 -51.72 -54.96
CA GLN A 38 1.65 -51.01 -55.16
C GLN A 38 1.47 -49.50 -54.97
N GLN A 39 0.41 -48.91 -55.54
CA GLN A 39 0.11 -47.48 -55.36
C GLN A 39 -0.14 -47.14 -53.88
N ALA A 40 -0.91 -47.97 -53.17
CA ALA A 40 -1.16 -47.78 -51.74
C ALA A 40 0.13 -47.89 -50.92
N ARG A 41 1.02 -48.83 -51.27
CA ARG A 41 2.33 -48.99 -50.62
C ARG A 41 3.23 -47.77 -50.86
N GLU A 42 3.30 -47.28 -52.10
CA GLU A 42 4.09 -46.09 -52.44
C GLU A 42 3.57 -44.83 -51.73
N LEU A 43 2.24 -44.70 -51.56
CA LEU A 43 1.67 -43.62 -50.76
C LEU A 43 2.09 -43.73 -49.29
N ARG A 44 1.96 -44.91 -48.68
CA ARG A 44 2.35 -45.16 -47.29
C ARG A 44 3.83 -44.92 -47.02
N VAL A 45 4.69 -45.34 -47.95
CA VAL A 45 6.14 -45.09 -47.85
C VAL A 45 6.44 -43.59 -47.92
N ARG A 46 5.80 -42.85 -48.83
CA ARG A 46 5.97 -41.39 -48.91
C ARG A 46 5.48 -40.67 -47.66
N GLU A 47 4.34 -41.09 -47.11
CA GLU A 47 3.81 -40.55 -45.86
C GLU A 47 4.81 -40.77 -44.70
N ALA A 48 5.30 -42.00 -44.54
CA ALA A 48 6.26 -42.36 -43.51
C ALA A 48 7.59 -41.59 -43.65
N ASP A 49 8.13 -41.48 -44.87
CA ASP A 49 9.36 -40.70 -45.12
C ASP A 49 9.17 -39.21 -44.81
N SER A 50 8.01 -38.65 -45.16
CA SER A 50 7.68 -37.26 -44.83
C SER A 50 7.59 -37.03 -43.32
N ALA A 51 7.00 -37.98 -42.58
CA ALA A 51 6.90 -37.93 -41.12
C ALA A 51 8.27 -38.05 -40.46
N LEU A 52 9.12 -38.97 -40.95
CA LEU A 52 10.49 -39.17 -40.46
C LEU A 52 11.33 -37.91 -40.68
N LYS A 53 11.26 -37.29 -41.86
CA LYS A 53 11.93 -36.01 -42.15
C LYS A 53 11.49 -34.89 -41.21
N LYS A 54 10.19 -34.79 -40.93
CA LYS A 54 9.66 -33.80 -39.96
C LYS A 54 10.21 -34.07 -38.56
N LEU A 55 10.13 -35.31 -38.09
CA LEU A 55 10.61 -35.70 -36.76
C LEU A 55 12.11 -35.49 -36.60
N SER A 56 12.89 -35.82 -37.65
CA SER A 56 14.33 -35.59 -37.68
C SER A 56 14.66 -34.10 -37.55
N ARG A 57 13.95 -33.21 -38.27
CA ARG A 57 14.11 -31.76 -38.12
C ARG A 57 13.79 -31.30 -36.70
N THR A 58 12.68 -31.76 -36.12
CA THR A 58 12.29 -31.39 -34.74
C THR A 58 13.29 -31.89 -33.70
N LEU A 59 13.86 -33.08 -33.90
CA LEU A 59 14.90 -33.62 -33.03
C LEU A 59 16.14 -32.73 -33.10
N THR A 60 16.61 -32.39 -34.29
CA THR A 60 17.77 -31.50 -34.47
C THR A 60 17.54 -30.14 -33.80
N THR A 61 16.36 -29.53 -33.96
CA THR A 61 16.05 -28.25 -33.29
C THR A 61 16.05 -28.38 -31.78
N LEU A 62 15.45 -29.45 -31.23
CA LEU A 62 15.37 -29.65 -29.79
C LEU A 62 16.73 -29.96 -29.17
N ASN A 63 17.56 -30.73 -29.87
CA ASN A 63 18.91 -31.04 -29.44
C ASN A 63 19.81 -29.79 -29.47
N ASN A 64 19.69 -28.95 -30.51
CA ASN A 64 20.39 -27.67 -30.57
C ASN A 64 19.96 -26.75 -29.42
N HIS A 65 18.66 -26.66 -29.14
CA HIS A 65 18.16 -25.87 -28.02
C HIS A 65 18.62 -26.40 -26.66
N HIS A 66 18.67 -27.73 -26.50
CA HIS A 66 19.20 -28.36 -25.30
C HIS A 66 20.68 -28.05 -25.09
N ASN A 67 21.49 -28.17 -26.14
CA ASN A 67 22.91 -27.83 -26.09
C ASN A 67 23.15 -26.34 -25.82
N GLU A 68 22.34 -25.46 -26.42
CA GLU A 68 22.37 -24.03 -26.14
C GLU A 68 22.06 -23.75 -24.67
N THR A 69 21.00 -24.37 -24.13
CA THR A 69 20.61 -24.25 -22.71
C THR A 69 21.69 -24.78 -21.76
N LEU A 70 22.31 -25.90 -22.10
CA LEU A 70 23.45 -26.44 -21.34
C LEU A 70 24.66 -25.51 -21.39
N SER A 71 24.93 -24.90 -22.54
CA SER A 71 26.05 -23.97 -22.71
C SER A 71 25.82 -22.63 -22.01
N SER A 72 24.56 -22.15 -21.96
CA SER A 72 24.20 -20.90 -21.28
C SER A 72 24.15 -21.08 -19.77
N HIS A 73 23.71 -22.24 -19.28
CA HIS A 73 23.70 -22.57 -17.85
C HIS A 73 24.99 -23.27 -17.41
N SER A 74 26.02 -22.47 -17.12
CA SER A 74 27.09 -22.93 -16.24
C SER A 74 26.56 -23.02 -14.80
N SER A 75 26.32 -24.24 -14.30
CA SER A 75 25.86 -24.48 -12.93
C SER A 75 26.76 -23.80 -11.89
N THR A 76 28.07 -23.74 -12.14
CA THR A 76 29.03 -23.04 -11.28
C THR A 76 28.86 -21.51 -11.33
N ALA A 77 28.63 -20.94 -12.51
CA ALA A 77 28.37 -19.50 -12.64
C ALA A 77 27.07 -19.12 -11.93
N HIS A 78 26.01 -19.91 -12.11
CA HIS A 78 24.72 -19.72 -11.45
C HIS A 78 24.82 -19.81 -9.93
N ALA A 79 25.55 -20.80 -9.40
CA ALA A 79 25.79 -20.92 -7.95
C ALA A 79 26.56 -19.70 -7.40
N SER A 80 27.55 -19.20 -8.15
CA SER A 80 28.28 -17.98 -7.77
C SER A 80 27.38 -16.75 -7.78
N GLU A 81 26.50 -16.62 -8.78
CA GLU A 81 25.56 -15.51 -8.90
C GLU A 81 24.54 -15.53 -7.74
N ILE A 82 23.99 -16.69 -7.41
CA ILE A 82 23.11 -16.87 -6.24
C ILE A 82 23.83 -16.41 -4.97
N ALA A 83 25.06 -16.85 -4.75
CA ALA A 83 25.82 -16.45 -3.57
C ALA A 83 26.02 -14.92 -3.52
N THR A 84 26.32 -14.28 -4.65
CA THR A 84 26.45 -12.81 -4.71
C THR A 84 25.13 -12.11 -4.41
N LEU A 85 24.01 -12.58 -4.97
CA LEU A 85 22.69 -12.02 -4.73
C LEU A 85 22.26 -12.20 -3.26
N ASP A 86 22.58 -13.34 -2.64
CA ASP A 86 22.34 -13.55 -1.22
C ASP A 86 23.12 -12.56 -0.36
N THR A 87 24.41 -12.33 -0.67
CA THR A 87 25.19 -11.31 0.07
C THR A 87 24.62 -9.89 -0.12
N GLN A 88 24.14 -9.56 -1.33
CA GLN A 88 23.51 -8.27 -1.61
C GLN A 88 22.18 -8.14 -0.86
N LYS A 89 21.35 -9.19 -0.84
CA LYS A 89 20.10 -9.24 -0.09
C LYS A 89 20.34 -9.00 1.40
N PHE A 90 21.33 -9.66 2.00
CA PHE A 90 21.69 -9.45 3.40
C PHE A 90 22.19 -8.02 3.66
N ARG A 91 23.01 -7.46 2.76
CA ARG A 91 23.50 -6.08 2.88
C ARG A 91 22.35 -5.08 2.80
N ILE A 92 21.43 -5.24 1.84
CA ILE A 92 20.27 -4.36 1.67
C ILE A 92 19.35 -4.45 2.88
N ALA A 93 19.04 -5.67 3.36
CA ALA A 93 18.22 -5.87 4.55
C ALA A 93 18.83 -5.19 5.78
N LYS A 94 20.16 -5.29 5.96
CA LYS A 94 20.85 -4.58 7.04
C LYS A 94 20.71 -3.06 6.90
N THR A 95 20.97 -2.51 5.72
CA THR A 95 20.85 -1.06 5.51
C THR A 95 19.42 -0.55 5.69
N ALA A 96 18.42 -1.34 5.29
CA ALA A 96 17.02 -1.00 5.50
C ALA A 96 16.69 -0.95 7.00
N ASN A 97 17.12 -1.96 7.77
CA ASN A 97 16.94 -2.00 9.21
C ASN A 97 17.67 -0.83 9.92
N ASP A 98 18.89 -0.49 9.51
CA ASP A 98 19.63 0.66 10.06
C ASP A 98 18.89 1.99 9.76
N LEU A 99 18.30 2.14 8.57
CA LEU A 99 17.49 3.30 8.21
C LEU A 99 16.15 3.36 8.96
N GLU A 100 15.51 2.21 9.21
CA GLU A 100 14.28 2.12 10.01
C GLU A 100 14.53 2.58 11.45
N ILE A 101 15.61 2.10 12.08
CA ILE A 101 16.01 2.53 13.43
C ILE A 101 16.26 4.04 13.49
N GLU A 102 16.96 4.58 12.49
CA GLU A 102 17.25 6.02 12.44
C GLU A 102 15.98 6.85 12.19
N SER A 103 15.05 6.35 11.37
CA SER A 103 13.74 6.97 11.15
C SER A 103 12.92 7.00 12.44
N GLU A 104 12.88 5.90 13.19
CA GLU A 104 12.20 5.85 14.49
C GLU A 104 12.82 6.85 15.48
N ARG A 105 14.17 6.91 15.53
CA ARG A 105 14.89 7.87 16.37
C ARG A 105 14.59 9.33 16.00
N LEU A 106 14.56 9.66 14.71
CA LEU A 106 14.23 11.01 14.26
C LEU A 106 12.75 11.33 14.51
N SER A 107 11.86 10.35 14.37
CA SER A 107 10.42 10.54 14.64
C SER A 107 10.14 10.85 16.12
N SER A 108 10.84 10.19 17.05
CA SER A 108 10.71 10.47 18.48
C SER A 108 11.25 11.85 18.84
N GLN A 109 12.40 12.24 18.27
CA GLN A 109 12.93 13.59 18.44
C GLN A 109 11.99 14.67 17.91
N LEU A 110 11.33 14.41 16.77
CA LEU A 110 10.34 15.33 16.20
C LEU A 110 9.14 15.46 17.15
N ALA A 111 8.62 14.34 17.67
CA ALA A 111 7.51 14.35 18.62
C ALA A 111 7.86 15.11 19.91
N ASP A 112 9.06 14.91 20.46
CA ASP A 112 9.53 15.62 21.65
C ASP A 112 9.63 17.14 21.40
N LEU A 113 10.19 17.53 20.25
CA LEU A 113 10.29 18.94 19.86
C LEU A 113 8.92 19.58 19.60
N GLN A 114 7.98 18.83 19.01
CA GLN A 114 6.60 19.29 18.83
C GLN A 114 5.91 19.49 20.18
N SER A 115 6.07 18.56 21.14
CA SER A 115 5.55 18.71 22.50
C SER A 115 6.14 19.95 23.18
N ARG A 116 7.46 20.13 23.09
CA ARG A 116 8.15 21.31 23.65
C ARG A 116 7.66 22.62 23.02
N LEU A 117 7.45 22.62 21.71
CA LEU A 117 6.94 23.78 20.99
C LEU A 117 5.51 24.09 21.41
N GLN A 118 4.65 23.08 21.52
CA GLN A 118 3.28 23.23 22.01
C GLN A 118 3.23 23.76 23.45
N GLU A 119 4.11 23.28 24.33
CA GLU A 119 4.25 23.80 25.69
C GLU A 119 4.64 25.30 25.69
N LEU A 120 5.59 25.69 24.84
CA LEU A 120 6.01 27.09 24.71
C LEU A 120 4.91 27.98 24.10
N GLU A 121 4.19 27.50 23.10
CA GLU A 121 3.05 28.21 22.53
C GLU A 121 1.94 28.43 23.57
N GLN A 122 1.67 27.43 24.43
CA GLN A 122 0.73 27.58 25.55
C GLN A 122 1.24 28.55 26.63
N GLN A 123 2.55 28.61 26.87
CA GLN A 123 3.15 29.53 27.84
C GLN A 123 3.14 30.99 27.38
N GLY A 124 3.04 31.24 26.07
CA GLY A 124 2.99 32.57 25.46
C GLY A 124 4.29 33.38 25.61
N VAL A 125 4.35 34.54 24.94
CA VAL A 125 5.55 35.42 24.88
C VAL A 125 5.95 35.98 26.26
N GLU A 126 5.04 35.99 27.22
CA GLU A 126 5.25 36.56 28.57
C GLU A 126 5.56 35.51 29.65
N GLY A 127 5.74 34.23 29.27
CA GLY A 127 6.28 33.20 30.15
C GLY A 127 5.47 32.99 31.43
N GLY A 128 4.27 32.39 31.33
CA GLY A 128 3.56 31.67 32.42
C GLY A 128 3.13 32.43 33.69
N ASP A 129 3.80 33.52 34.07
CA ASP A 129 3.57 34.25 35.31
C ASP A 129 2.48 35.33 35.14
N ASN A 130 2.32 35.86 33.92
CA ASN A 130 1.26 36.83 33.61
C ASN A 130 -0.14 36.22 33.44
N VAL A 131 -0.27 34.94 33.09
CA VAL A 131 -1.59 34.27 33.05
C VAL A 131 -2.15 34.12 34.47
N ARG A 132 -1.29 33.82 35.46
CA ARG A 132 -1.69 33.79 36.87
C ARG A 132 -1.92 35.20 37.43
N ARG A 133 -1.10 36.18 37.04
CA ARG A 133 -1.23 37.57 37.50
C ARG A 133 -2.47 38.27 36.93
N GLY A 134 -2.83 37.99 35.69
CA GLY A 134 -4.05 38.51 35.03
C GLY A 134 -5.35 38.04 35.68
N LEU A 135 -5.40 36.82 36.23
CA LEU A 135 -6.56 36.35 37.01
C LEU A 135 -6.72 37.10 38.35
N VAL A 136 -5.61 37.42 39.00
CA VAL A 136 -5.63 38.12 40.31
C VAL A 136 -5.95 39.61 40.13
N ASP A 137 -5.44 40.24 39.07
CA ASP A 137 -5.79 41.63 38.73
C ASP A 137 -7.26 41.77 38.32
N ASP A 138 -7.86 40.74 37.71
CA ASP A 138 -9.29 40.76 37.37
C ASP A 138 -10.19 40.71 38.61
N GLU A 139 -9.84 39.93 39.65
CA GLU A 139 -10.62 39.88 40.90
C GLU A 139 -10.58 41.23 41.66
N ILE A 140 -9.40 41.84 41.79
CA ILE A 140 -9.23 43.13 42.46
C ILE A 140 -9.88 44.25 41.63
N GLY A 141 -9.70 44.21 40.30
CA GLY A 141 -10.35 45.11 39.36
C GLY A 141 -11.88 45.03 39.42
N LEU A 142 -12.46 43.82 39.48
CA LEU A 142 -13.90 43.64 39.64
C LEU A 142 -14.40 44.21 40.97
N LYS A 143 -13.71 43.91 42.08
CA LYS A 143 -14.09 44.44 43.41
C LYS A 143 -14.06 45.98 43.40
N LEU A 144 -13.03 46.59 42.83
CA LEU A 144 -12.94 48.05 42.68
C LEU A 144 -14.08 48.61 41.81
N LYS A 145 -14.46 47.91 40.73
CA LYS A 145 -15.57 48.32 39.86
C LYS A 145 -16.92 48.23 40.57
N VAL A 146 -17.13 47.22 41.42
CA VAL A 146 -18.34 47.10 42.26
C VAL A 146 -18.41 48.23 43.29
N TYR A 147 -17.30 48.54 43.98
CA TYR A 147 -17.28 49.64 44.95
C TYR A 147 -17.48 51.02 44.30
N ARG A 148 -16.92 51.26 43.11
CA ARG A 148 -17.23 52.46 42.32
C ARG A 148 -18.69 52.49 41.86
N GLY A 149 -19.26 51.34 41.48
CA GLY A 149 -20.68 51.22 41.11
C GLY A 149 -21.64 51.51 42.27
N LEU A 150 -21.22 51.24 43.50
CA LEU A 150 -21.92 51.63 44.73
C LEU A 150 -21.82 53.14 45.03
N GLY A 151 -21.07 53.91 44.25
CA GLY A 151 -20.94 55.36 44.42
C GLY A 151 -19.87 55.78 45.42
N ILE A 152 -18.99 54.87 45.84
CA ILE A 152 -17.82 55.17 46.66
C ILE A 152 -16.63 55.41 45.73
N ASP A 153 -16.18 56.65 45.65
CA ASP A 153 -14.96 57.02 44.94
C ASP A 153 -13.88 57.45 45.94
N ILE A 154 -12.63 57.16 45.64
CA ILE A 154 -11.51 57.49 46.52
C ILE A 154 -10.57 58.40 45.75
N GLU A 155 -10.44 59.63 46.23
CA GLU A 155 -9.56 60.63 45.63
C GLU A 155 -8.20 60.56 46.34
N ARG A 156 -7.13 60.48 45.52
CA ARG A 156 -5.75 60.60 46.01
C ARG A 156 -5.36 62.07 46.04
N ASP A 157 -4.67 62.47 47.10
CA ASP A 157 -4.13 63.82 47.18
C ASP A 157 -2.95 63.99 46.23
N SER A 158 -2.94 65.11 45.49
CA SER A 158 -2.06 65.37 44.34
C SER A 158 -0.59 65.54 44.70
N GLU A 159 -0.25 65.79 45.97
CA GLU A 159 1.14 66.03 46.39
C GLU A 159 1.76 64.90 47.24
N GLY A 160 0.95 63.97 47.77
CA GLY A 160 1.43 62.97 48.76
C GLY A 160 1.13 61.50 48.43
N GLY A 161 0.30 61.20 47.44
CA GLY A 161 -0.01 59.81 47.03
C GLY A 161 -0.82 58.97 48.05
N GLU A 162 -1.07 59.49 49.25
CA GLU A 162 -1.91 58.90 50.30
C GLU A 162 -3.41 59.10 49.97
N TYR A 163 -4.22 58.08 50.28
CA TYR A 163 -5.67 58.07 50.03
C TYR A 163 -6.43 58.74 51.17
N ASN A 164 -6.47 60.07 51.17
CA ASN A 164 -6.98 60.83 52.31
C ASN A 164 -8.44 61.27 52.18
N LYS A 165 -9.10 61.05 51.04
CA LYS A 165 -10.48 61.49 50.81
C LYS A 165 -11.33 60.43 50.13
N ALA A 166 -12.46 60.09 50.74
CA ALA A 166 -13.49 59.25 50.15
C ALA A 166 -14.74 60.10 49.84
N ILE A 167 -15.26 59.96 48.64
CA ILE A 167 -16.46 60.63 48.15
C ILE A 167 -17.54 59.56 48.03
N VAL A 168 -18.59 59.65 48.85
CA VAL A 168 -19.74 58.74 48.78
C VAL A 168 -20.91 59.49 48.18
N ARG A 169 -21.42 59.00 47.05
CA ARG A 169 -22.54 59.59 46.31
C ARG A 169 -23.79 58.74 46.53
N ASN A 170 -24.82 59.31 47.14
CA ASN A 170 -26.09 58.62 47.30
C ASN A 170 -26.96 58.81 46.05
N GLY A 171 -27.19 57.74 45.29
CA GLY A 171 -27.96 57.78 44.04
C GLY A 171 -29.45 58.11 44.19
N LYS A 172 -30.03 58.01 45.40
CA LYS A 172 -31.47 58.23 45.64
C LYS A 172 -31.80 59.64 46.14
N LEU A 173 -30.88 60.28 46.87
CA LEU A 173 -31.08 61.60 47.47
C LEU A 173 -30.29 62.72 46.78
N GLY A 174 -29.34 62.39 45.90
CA GLY A 174 -28.54 63.37 45.15
C GLY A 174 -27.45 64.06 45.96
N ASP A 175 -27.27 63.66 47.23
CA ASP A 175 -26.25 64.21 48.12
C ASP A 175 -24.89 63.54 47.93
N VAL A 176 -23.83 64.36 48.07
CA VAL A 176 -22.43 63.95 47.97
C VAL A 176 -21.76 64.21 49.31
N HIS A 177 -21.36 63.13 49.99
CA HIS A 177 -20.62 63.21 51.24
C HIS A 177 -19.12 63.08 50.97
N ILE A 178 -18.38 64.14 51.31
CA ILE A 178 -16.93 64.14 51.26
C ILE A 178 -16.40 63.83 52.66
N VAL A 179 -15.75 62.68 52.81
CA VAL A 179 -15.18 62.22 54.08
C VAL A 179 -13.66 62.22 53.98
N ASN A 180 -13.01 63.05 54.80
CA ASN A 180 -11.56 63.01 54.96
C ASN A 180 -11.16 61.92 55.94
N MET A 181 -10.34 60.98 55.47
CA MET A 181 -9.86 59.80 56.18
C MET A 181 -8.57 60.13 56.96
N ASP A 182 -8.61 61.14 57.83
CA ASP A 182 -7.45 61.66 58.58
C ASP A 182 -7.08 60.78 59.82
N GLY A 183 -7.42 59.49 59.82
CA GLY A 183 -7.09 58.54 60.89
C GLY A 183 -7.65 58.82 62.30
N LYS A 184 -8.42 59.90 62.48
CA LYS A 184 -8.95 60.38 63.77
C LYS A 184 -10.13 59.56 64.32
N PHE A 185 -10.81 58.78 63.48
CA PHE A 185 -11.93 57.92 63.88
C PHE A 185 -11.62 56.42 63.67
N SER A 186 -12.34 55.55 64.38
CA SER A 186 -12.14 54.11 64.25
C SER A 186 -12.63 53.59 62.88
N ARG A 187 -12.02 52.50 62.38
CA ARG A 187 -12.44 51.84 61.14
C ARG A 187 -13.92 51.44 61.16
N PHE A 188 -14.45 51.08 62.33
CA PHE A 188 -15.85 50.72 62.51
C PHE A 188 -16.79 51.92 62.35
N PHE A 189 -16.37 53.10 62.79
CA PHE A 189 -17.12 54.33 62.60
C PHE A 189 -17.24 54.69 61.11
N TYR A 190 -16.13 54.65 60.36
CA TYR A 190 -16.15 54.92 58.92
C TYR A 190 -17.00 53.91 58.14
N ALA A 191 -16.91 52.61 58.48
CA ALA A 191 -17.72 51.59 57.82
C ALA A 191 -19.23 51.82 58.04
N ASN A 192 -19.66 52.05 59.28
CA ASN A 192 -21.08 52.34 59.56
C ASN A 192 -21.54 53.66 58.94
N TYR A 193 -20.68 54.67 58.91
CA TYR A 193 -21.00 55.94 58.26
C TYR A 193 -21.24 55.74 56.77
N PHE A 194 -20.33 55.05 56.06
CA PHE A 194 -20.50 54.77 54.64
C PHE A 194 -21.74 53.94 54.33
N TRP A 195 -22.03 52.90 55.11
CA TRP A 195 -23.25 52.10 54.95
C TRP A 195 -24.53 52.86 55.25
N ASN A 196 -24.51 53.83 56.17
CA ASN A 196 -25.67 54.68 56.46
C ASN A 196 -25.88 55.78 55.41
N THR A 197 -24.82 56.20 54.70
CA THR A 197 -24.88 57.28 53.69
C THR A 197 -25.10 56.79 52.26
N LEU A 198 -24.94 55.48 51.99
CA LEU A 198 -25.24 54.80 50.72
C LEU A 198 -26.74 54.71 50.45
#